data_AF-A0AAN6WQR2-F1
#
_entry.id   AF-A0AAN6WQR2-F1
#
_cell.length_a   1.000
_cell.length_b   1.000
_cell.length_c   1.000
_cell.angle_alpha   90.00
_cell.angle_beta   90.00
_cell.angle_gamma   90.00
#
_symmetry.space_group_name_H-M   'P 1'
#
loop_
_entity.id
_entity.type
_entity.pdbx_description
1 polymer ?
#
loop_
_entity_poly.entity_id
_entity_poly.type
_entity_poly.pdbx_seq_one_letter_code
_entity_poly.pdbx_strand_id
1 'polypeptide(L)'
;MHHRIQAISHIQQCLADPTSALSDETVASVFQMLCIEENLILHAGDEAFTEYPAWKHMQPDSSQRKAHMAGLKRMLALRGGISELGNTRGLQAFLIRWVCTSLACRLVFALPDTKLYGPPTNKNELDSFMLDDTTFAASYLLPRGMLKKLYRYPETSPHYIPILSLDDPLATVECAMAWGCAKTKMNPELIRHIITIDCLLKDAMGWYYHRETYRQWDALDLQNLMSIGMGELVRWNLENEPFLSATENVTAMCLFLFTFFVGNGAHAACSPLPGIMPRLRLHFRDTKIRAWLQQAGIETWVGLLLCIASSQNPSSEQYFFRFLIEVLAVRQPPVTTYDEFRQTLLGGIWSPIMEGHAIKAWKEIEEPLKTATEALESRGSEAFSNVMRPRPKDAHLKPTIPMSNPYATSHMKKIFSSAKEEITVEVFKT
;
A
#
# COMPACT_ATOMS: atom_id res chain seq x y z
N MET A 1 -36.65 -6.30 3.28
CA MET A 1 -36.86 -7.76 3.04
C MET A 1 -37.27 -8.06 1.60
N HIS A 2 -38.37 -7.50 1.08
CA HIS A 2 -38.89 -7.79 -0.27
C HIS A 2 -37.85 -7.66 -1.40
N HIS A 3 -37.15 -6.52 -1.50
CA HIS A 3 -36.15 -6.30 -2.54
C HIS A 3 -34.94 -7.26 -2.46
N ARG A 4 -34.57 -7.72 -1.25
CA ARG A 4 -33.48 -8.69 -1.07
C ARG A 4 -33.88 -10.08 -1.57
N ILE A 5 -35.12 -10.50 -1.28
CA ILE A 5 -35.66 -11.77 -1.77
C ILE A 5 -35.81 -11.74 -3.30
N GLN A 6 -36.27 -10.62 -3.86
CA GLN A 6 -36.34 -10.44 -5.32
C GLN A 6 -34.95 -10.48 -5.96
N ALA A 7 -33.94 -9.81 -5.38
CA ALA A 7 -32.58 -9.87 -5.89
C ALA A 7 -32.00 -11.29 -5.83
N ILE A 8 -32.18 -12.00 -4.72
CA ILE A 8 -31.74 -13.40 -4.57
C ILE A 8 -32.45 -14.31 -5.58
N SER A 9 -33.77 -14.17 -5.74
CA SER A 9 -34.56 -14.95 -6.68
C SER A 9 -34.15 -14.67 -8.13
N HIS A 10 -33.91 -13.41 -8.48
CA HIS A 10 -33.45 -13.03 -9.81
C HIS A 10 -32.07 -13.60 -10.11
N ILE A 11 -31.14 -13.52 -9.14
CA ILE A 11 -29.82 -14.14 -9.25
C ILE A 11 -29.96 -15.65 -9.40
N GLN A 12 -30.78 -16.33 -8.59
CA GLN A 12 -31.03 -17.76 -8.73
C GLN A 12 -31.58 -18.15 -10.11
N GLN A 13 -32.43 -17.32 -10.70
CA GLN A 13 -32.92 -17.51 -12.07
C GLN A 13 -31.81 -17.34 -13.11
N CYS A 14 -31.01 -16.28 -13.02
CA CYS A 14 -29.83 -16.07 -13.87
C CYS A 14 -28.78 -17.19 -13.70
N LEU A 15 -28.71 -17.81 -12.51
CA LEU A 15 -27.80 -18.93 -12.24
C LEU A 15 -28.30 -20.27 -12.78
N ALA A 16 -29.61 -20.40 -13.00
CA ALA A 16 -30.23 -21.63 -13.49
C ALA A 16 -30.02 -21.83 -15.00
N ASP A 17 -29.83 -20.74 -15.76
CA ASP A 17 -29.44 -20.80 -17.17
C ASP A 17 -27.90 -20.77 -17.31
N PRO A 18 -27.27 -21.81 -17.90
CA PRO A 18 -25.82 -21.87 -18.07
C PRO A 18 -25.21 -20.68 -18.82
N THR A 19 -25.98 -20.05 -19.71
CA THR A 19 -25.50 -18.95 -20.57
C THR A 19 -25.44 -17.64 -19.79
N SER A 20 -26.52 -17.29 -19.08
CA SER A 20 -26.55 -16.12 -18.21
C SER A 20 -25.78 -16.30 -16.89
N ALA A 21 -25.56 -17.55 -16.46
CA ALA A 21 -24.79 -17.85 -15.24
C ALA A 21 -23.33 -17.40 -15.31
N LEU A 22 -22.77 -17.27 -16.53
CA LEU A 22 -21.41 -16.79 -16.80
C LEU A 22 -21.36 -15.33 -17.28
N SER A 23 -22.50 -14.65 -17.36
CA SER A 23 -22.53 -13.26 -17.80
C SER A 23 -21.88 -12.34 -16.76
N ASP A 24 -21.28 -11.25 -17.24
CA ASP A 24 -20.66 -10.24 -16.38
C ASP A 24 -21.68 -9.65 -15.39
N GLU A 25 -22.95 -9.50 -15.78
CA GLU A 25 -24.03 -8.99 -14.92
C GLU A 25 -24.34 -9.93 -13.75
N THR A 26 -24.33 -11.24 -14.00
CA THR A 26 -24.52 -12.24 -12.94
C THR A 26 -23.32 -12.26 -12.01
N VAL A 27 -22.09 -12.18 -12.55
CA VAL A 27 -20.86 -12.07 -11.74
C VAL A 27 -20.89 -10.79 -10.90
N ALA A 28 -21.31 -9.66 -11.48
CA ALA A 28 -21.48 -8.39 -10.79
C ALA A 28 -22.45 -8.50 -9.61
N SER A 29 -23.59 -9.13 -9.86
CA SER A 29 -24.65 -9.26 -8.87
C SER A 29 -24.20 -10.14 -7.69
N VAL A 30 -23.55 -11.27 -7.99
CA VAL A 30 -22.98 -12.16 -6.96
C VAL A 30 -21.90 -11.44 -6.15
N PHE A 31 -21.07 -10.64 -6.80
CA PHE A 31 -20.05 -9.87 -6.10
C PHE A 31 -20.60 -8.74 -5.25
N GLN A 32 -21.56 -7.96 -5.76
CA GLN A 32 -22.21 -6.91 -4.98
C GLN A 32 -22.86 -7.47 -3.71
N MET A 33 -23.49 -8.67 -3.81
CA MET A 33 -23.98 -9.37 -2.62
C MET A 33 -22.84 -9.74 -1.67
N LEU A 34 -21.70 -10.21 -2.17
CA LEU A 34 -20.54 -10.49 -1.32
C LEU A 34 -20.05 -9.23 -0.59
N CYS A 35 -19.92 -8.10 -1.28
CA CYS A 35 -19.56 -6.81 -0.66
C CYS A 35 -20.55 -6.39 0.42
N ILE A 36 -21.85 -6.59 0.19
CA ILE A 36 -22.89 -6.27 1.18
C ILE A 36 -22.73 -7.17 2.41
N GLU A 37 -22.55 -8.48 2.23
CA GLU A 37 -22.35 -9.41 3.35
C GLU A 37 -21.07 -9.09 4.15
N GLU A 38 -19.97 -8.74 3.47
CA GLU A 38 -18.72 -8.29 4.10
C GLU A 38 -18.91 -7.01 4.93
N ASN A 39 -19.57 -5.98 4.37
CA ASN A 39 -19.85 -4.73 5.08
C ASN A 39 -20.74 -4.94 6.31
N LEU A 40 -21.74 -5.83 6.21
CA LEU A 40 -22.60 -6.12 7.35
C LEU A 40 -21.86 -6.81 8.50
N ILE A 41 -20.76 -7.53 8.23
CA ILE A 41 -19.91 -8.17 9.25
C ILE A 41 -19.00 -7.16 9.94
N LEU A 42 -18.44 -6.20 9.21
CA LEU A 42 -17.58 -5.15 9.79
C LEU A 42 -18.28 -4.34 10.90
N HIS A 43 -19.62 -4.24 10.85
CA HIS A 43 -20.43 -3.54 11.84
C HIS A 43 -21.06 -4.45 12.91
N ALA A 44 -20.73 -5.74 12.94
CA ALA A 44 -21.33 -6.69 13.88
C ALA A 44 -20.74 -6.57 15.30
N GLY A 45 -19.58 -5.93 15.47
CA GLY A 45 -18.88 -5.77 16.76
C GLY A 45 -18.82 -4.35 17.32
N ASP A 46 -19.39 -3.35 16.65
CA ASP A 46 -19.34 -1.96 17.10
C ASP A 46 -20.49 -1.68 18.09
N GLU A 47 -20.15 -1.55 19.38
CA GLU A 47 -21.10 -1.30 20.47
C GLU A 47 -21.98 -0.07 20.18
N ALA A 48 -21.47 0.94 19.47
CA ALA A 48 -22.21 2.14 19.09
C ALA A 48 -23.39 1.86 18.14
N PHE A 49 -23.35 0.75 17.39
CA PHE A 49 -24.44 0.32 16.50
C PHE A 49 -25.36 -0.72 17.13
N THR A 50 -24.96 -1.38 18.22
CA THR A 50 -25.76 -2.40 18.90
C THR A 50 -27.02 -1.86 19.61
N GLU A 51 -27.05 -0.55 19.89
CA GLU A 51 -28.21 0.11 20.51
C GLU A 51 -29.31 0.50 19.52
N TYR A 52 -29.04 0.48 18.21
CA TYR A 52 -30.06 0.82 17.21
C TYR A 52 -31.09 -0.33 17.08
N PRO A 53 -32.40 -0.09 17.35
CA PRO A 53 -33.43 -1.14 17.32
C PRO A 53 -33.56 -1.84 15.96
N ALA A 54 -33.32 -1.11 14.87
CA ALA A 54 -33.33 -1.68 13.52
C ALA A 54 -32.18 -2.68 13.28
N TRP A 55 -31.07 -2.54 14.01
CA TRP A 55 -29.88 -3.38 13.86
C TRP A 55 -30.05 -4.76 14.52
N LYS A 56 -30.73 -4.83 15.67
CA LYS A 56 -31.03 -6.10 16.36
C LYS A 56 -31.81 -7.10 15.49
N HIS A 57 -32.69 -6.62 14.61
CA HIS A 57 -33.45 -7.45 13.68
C HIS A 57 -32.70 -7.75 12.36
N MET A 58 -31.55 -7.12 12.14
CA MET A 58 -30.71 -7.27 10.94
C MET A 58 -29.39 -8.00 11.24
N GLN A 59 -29.24 -8.65 12.39
CA GLN A 59 -28.14 -9.57 12.67
C GLN A 59 -28.55 -11.02 12.33
N PRO A 60 -28.41 -11.50 11.07
CA PRO A 60 -28.38 -12.92 10.82
C PRO A 60 -27.27 -13.57 11.64
N ASP A 61 -27.52 -14.82 12.03
CA ASP A 61 -26.55 -15.66 12.70
C ASP A 61 -25.19 -15.58 11.98
N SER A 62 -24.14 -15.32 12.76
CA SER A 62 -22.76 -15.27 12.28
C SER A 62 -22.38 -16.52 11.48
N SER A 63 -22.88 -17.69 11.88
CA SER A 63 -22.64 -18.95 11.18
C SER A 63 -23.29 -18.97 9.79
N GLN A 64 -24.53 -18.47 9.70
CA GLN A 64 -25.29 -18.36 8.45
C GLN A 64 -24.65 -17.37 7.49
N ARG A 65 -24.16 -16.22 7.98
CA ARG A 65 -23.43 -15.26 7.13
C ARG A 65 -22.12 -15.83 6.61
N LYS A 66 -21.34 -16.52 7.45
CA LYS A 66 -20.11 -17.21 7.03
C LYS A 66 -20.39 -18.24 5.95
N ALA A 67 -21.45 -19.04 6.09
CA ALA A 67 -21.89 -20.00 5.08
C ALA A 67 -22.33 -19.31 3.77
N HIS A 68 -23.09 -18.21 3.87
CA HIS A 68 -23.53 -17.45 2.70
C HIS A 68 -22.34 -16.87 1.93
N MET A 69 -21.40 -16.22 2.63
CA MET A 69 -20.15 -15.73 2.03
C MET A 69 -19.34 -16.84 1.38
N ALA A 70 -19.21 -18.01 2.01
CA ALA A 70 -18.51 -19.15 1.42
C ALA A 70 -19.19 -19.62 0.12
N GLY A 71 -20.52 -19.61 0.08
CA GLY A 71 -21.32 -19.88 -1.12
C GLY A 71 -21.03 -18.88 -2.23
N LEU A 72 -21.11 -17.57 -1.95
CA LEU A 72 -20.84 -16.50 -2.93
C LEU A 72 -19.41 -16.55 -3.48
N LYS A 73 -18.42 -16.83 -2.62
CA LYS A 73 -17.03 -17.03 -3.03
C LYS A 73 -16.88 -18.23 -3.96
N ARG A 74 -17.47 -19.37 -3.58
CA ARG A 74 -17.45 -20.58 -4.41
C ARG A 74 -18.12 -20.33 -5.74
N MET A 75 -19.19 -19.55 -5.77
CA MET A 75 -19.85 -19.14 -7.00
C MET A 75 -18.92 -18.30 -7.88
N LEU A 76 -18.20 -17.32 -7.33
CA LEU A 76 -17.22 -16.56 -8.11
C LEU A 76 -16.06 -17.44 -8.61
N ALA A 77 -15.53 -18.32 -7.76
CA ALA A 77 -14.40 -19.20 -8.10
C ALA A 77 -14.76 -20.23 -9.19
N LEU A 78 -15.94 -20.84 -9.13
CA LEU A 78 -16.42 -21.79 -10.14
C LEU A 78 -16.60 -21.15 -11.54
N ARG A 79 -16.60 -19.82 -11.61
CA ARG A 79 -16.70 -19.04 -12.85
C ARG A 79 -15.34 -18.53 -13.33
N GLY A 80 -14.26 -19.16 -12.87
CA GLY A 80 -12.87 -18.77 -13.16
C GLY A 80 -12.42 -17.46 -12.51
N GLY A 81 -13.20 -16.90 -11.58
CA GLY A 81 -12.86 -15.70 -10.83
C GLY A 81 -12.92 -14.43 -11.70
N ILE A 82 -12.23 -13.37 -11.25
CA ILE A 82 -12.23 -12.06 -11.94
C ILE A 82 -11.59 -12.14 -13.34
N SER A 83 -10.77 -13.16 -13.61
CA SER A 83 -10.10 -13.32 -14.92
C SER A 83 -11.01 -13.71 -16.07
N GLU A 84 -12.22 -14.21 -15.82
CA GLU A 84 -13.18 -14.60 -16.88
C GLU A 84 -14.15 -13.48 -17.29
N LEU A 85 -14.09 -12.33 -16.62
CA LEU A 85 -14.84 -11.16 -17.05
C LEU A 85 -14.27 -10.68 -18.37
N GLY A 86 -15.11 -10.54 -19.39
CA GLY A 86 -14.65 -10.19 -20.74
C GLY A 86 -15.17 -8.85 -21.26
N ASN A 87 -16.39 -8.46 -20.87
CA ASN A 87 -17.17 -7.48 -21.61
C ASN A 87 -17.36 -6.16 -20.84
N THR A 88 -17.22 -6.18 -19.51
CA THR A 88 -17.58 -5.06 -18.63
C THR A 88 -16.37 -4.54 -17.87
N ARG A 89 -15.51 -3.75 -18.54
CA ARG A 89 -14.28 -3.19 -17.92
C ARG A 89 -14.55 -2.41 -16.63
N GLY A 90 -15.65 -1.66 -16.56
CA GLY A 90 -16.03 -0.91 -15.36
C GLY A 90 -16.32 -1.81 -14.16
N LEU A 91 -16.95 -2.97 -14.41
CA LEU A 91 -17.16 -3.98 -13.39
C LEU A 91 -15.83 -4.59 -12.96
N GLN A 92 -15.01 -5.06 -13.90
CA GLN A 92 -13.66 -5.59 -13.60
C GLN A 92 -12.88 -4.65 -12.69
N ALA A 93 -12.85 -3.35 -13.02
CA ALA A 93 -12.16 -2.34 -12.23
C ALA A 93 -12.71 -2.20 -10.81
N PHE A 94 -14.04 -2.21 -10.66
CA PHE A 94 -14.67 -2.18 -9.35
C PHE A 94 -14.32 -3.42 -8.51
N LEU A 95 -14.37 -4.61 -9.11
CA LEU A 95 -14.06 -5.88 -8.45
C LEU A 95 -12.60 -5.93 -7.99
N ILE A 96 -11.68 -5.66 -8.92
CA ILE A 96 -10.24 -5.62 -8.66
C ILE A 96 -9.97 -4.66 -7.51
N ARG A 97 -10.52 -3.44 -7.59
CA ARG A 97 -10.35 -2.42 -6.56
C ARG A 97 -10.79 -2.91 -5.19
N TRP A 98 -12.01 -3.46 -5.10
CA TRP A 98 -12.55 -3.96 -3.83
C TRP A 98 -11.67 -5.07 -3.24
N VAL A 99 -11.20 -6.01 -4.07
CA VAL A 99 -10.31 -7.07 -3.59
C VAL A 99 -8.99 -6.50 -3.08
N CYS A 100 -8.41 -5.55 -3.79
CA CYS A 100 -7.15 -4.91 -3.38
C CYS A 100 -7.30 -4.12 -2.09
N THR A 101 -8.40 -3.36 -1.94
CA THR A 101 -8.73 -2.67 -0.70
C THR A 101 -8.91 -3.64 0.46
N SER A 102 -9.63 -4.75 0.25
CA SER A 102 -9.84 -5.78 1.28
C SER A 102 -8.53 -6.45 1.70
N LEU A 103 -7.64 -6.75 0.75
CA LEU A 103 -6.30 -7.26 1.02
C LEU A 103 -5.46 -6.25 1.82
N ALA A 104 -5.46 -4.98 1.41
CA ALA A 104 -4.76 -3.92 2.12
C ALA A 104 -5.27 -3.80 3.55
N CYS A 105 -6.60 -3.80 3.76
CA CYS A 105 -7.20 -3.84 5.09
C CYS A 105 -6.73 -5.04 5.90
N ARG A 106 -6.64 -6.24 5.30
CA ARG A 106 -6.08 -7.40 6.01
C ARG A 106 -4.63 -7.17 6.42
N LEU A 107 -3.78 -6.60 5.59
CA LEU A 107 -2.39 -6.30 5.99
C LEU A 107 -2.32 -5.23 7.11
N VAL A 108 -3.23 -4.26 7.08
CA VAL A 108 -3.33 -3.17 8.06
C VAL A 108 -3.82 -3.67 9.42
N PHE A 109 -4.86 -4.51 9.41
CA PHE A 109 -5.65 -4.91 10.59
C PHE A 109 -5.39 -6.33 11.04
N ALA A 110 -4.73 -7.18 10.24
CA ALA A 110 -4.24 -8.44 10.76
C ALA A 110 -3.35 -8.11 11.94
N LEU A 111 -3.61 -8.76 13.06
CA LEU A 111 -2.71 -8.67 14.19
C LEU A 111 -1.56 -9.63 13.94
N PRO A 112 -0.32 -9.20 14.20
CA PRO A 112 0.79 -10.11 14.14
C PRO A 112 0.64 -11.14 15.29
N ASP A 113 1.16 -12.36 15.12
CA ASP A 113 0.94 -13.46 16.08
C ASP A 113 1.28 -12.99 17.51
N THR A 114 0.29 -12.95 18.41
CA THR A 114 0.48 -12.47 19.78
C THR A 114 1.63 -13.14 20.53
N LYS A 115 2.02 -14.37 20.12
CA LYS A 115 3.20 -15.08 20.66
C LYS A 115 4.53 -14.39 20.33
N LEU A 116 4.62 -13.72 19.18
CA LEU A 116 5.81 -13.04 18.69
C LEU A 116 5.82 -11.53 19.01
N TYR A 117 4.65 -10.91 19.20
CA TYR A 117 4.51 -9.44 19.22
C TYR A 117 3.93 -8.86 20.53
N GLY A 118 3.55 -9.71 21.49
CA GLY A 118 3.00 -9.29 22.79
C GLY A 118 1.51 -8.89 22.71
N PRO A 119 0.89 -8.51 23.85
CA PRO A 119 -0.49 -8.04 23.86
C PRO A 119 -0.62 -6.67 23.16
N PRO A 120 -1.79 -6.38 22.55
CA PRO A 120 -2.03 -5.10 21.90
C PRO A 120 -1.77 -3.92 22.84
N THR A 121 -1.12 -2.88 22.32
CA THR A 121 -0.64 -1.72 23.08
C THR A 121 -1.62 -0.54 23.07
N ASN A 122 -2.65 -0.56 22.23
CA ASN A 122 -3.66 0.48 22.18
C ASN A 122 -5.06 -0.05 21.84
N LYS A 123 -6.07 0.80 22.10
CA LYS A 123 -7.50 0.48 21.91
C LYS A 123 -7.85 0.15 20.45
N ASN A 124 -7.20 0.79 19.48
CA ASN A 124 -7.44 0.51 18.06
C ASN A 124 -6.95 -0.89 17.65
N GLU A 125 -5.90 -1.41 18.30
CA GLU A 125 -5.44 -2.79 18.11
C GLU A 125 -6.39 -3.81 18.77
N LEU A 126 -7.03 -3.45 19.88
CA LEU A 126 -8.09 -4.26 20.51
C LEU A 126 -9.34 -4.37 19.64
N ASP A 127 -9.81 -3.28 19.04
CA ASP A 127 -10.97 -3.30 18.14
C ASP A 127 -10.67 -4.12 16.86
N SER A 128 -9.41 -4.13 16.39
CA SER A 128 -8.97 -5.00 15.28
C SER A 128 -8.89 -6.49 15.63
N PHE A 129 -8.78 -6.84 16.92
CA PHE A 129 -8.78 -8.23 17.42
C PHE A 129 -10.10 -8.96 17.16
N MET A 130 -11.18 -8.19 16.95
CA MET A 130 -12.50 -8.71 16.60
C MET A 130 -12.66 -9.04 15.11
N LEU A 131 -11.73 -8.59 14.25
CA LEU A 131 -11.74 -8.86 12.82
C LEU A 131 -11.02 -10.20 12.56
N ASP A 132 -11.78 -11.30 12.56
CA ASP A 132 -11.23 -12.62 12.28
C ASP A 132 -10.77 -12.76 10.81
N ASP A 133 -9.98 -13.80 10.52
CA ASP A 133 -9.50 -14.13 9.18
C ASP A 133 -10.64 -14.36 8.14
N THR A 134 -11.88 -14.55 8.62
CA THR A 134 -13.06 -14.71 7.76
C THR A 134 -13.65 -13.38 7.28
N THR A 135 -13.25 -12.26 7.90
CA THR A 135 -13.76 -10.91 7.61
C THR A 135 -13.27 -10.38 6.27
N PHE A 136 -12.03 -10.69 5.86
CA PHE A 136 -11.42 -10.22 4.61
C PHE A 136 -11.10 -11.38 3.68
N ALA A 137 -12.12 -11.98 3.11
CA ALA A 137 -11.99 -13.19 2.31
C ALA A 137 -11.70 -12.96 0.83
N ALA A 138 -11.59 -11.70 0.41
CA ALA A 138 -11.34 -11.31 -0.97
C ALA A 138 -9.98 -11.78 -1.51
N SER A 139 -9.02 -12.15 -0.65
CA SER A 139 -7.68 -12.61 -1.05
C SER A 139 -7.68 -13.72 -2.10
N TYR A 140 -8.71 -14.58 -2.09
CA TYR A 140 -8.91 -15.68 -3.02
C TYR A 140 -9.55 -15.29 -4.37
N LEU A 141 -10.04 -14.05 -4.52
CA LEU A 141 -10.81 -13.61 -5.70
C LEU A 141 -9.95 -13.05 -6.83
N LEU A 142 -8.71 -12.65 -6.53
CA LEU A 142 -7.72 -12.27 -7.54
C LEU A 142 -6.76 -13.46 -7.74
N PRO A 143 -6.88 -14.22 -8.85
CA PRO A 143 -5.93 -15.26 -9.21
C PRO A 143 -4.47 -14.75 -9.22
N ARG A 144 -3.52 -15.66 -8.96
CA ARG A 144 -2.09 -15.35 -9.10
C ARG A 144 -1.72 -15.04 -10.55
N GLY A 145 -0.84 -14.05 -10.72
CA GLY A 145 -0.26 -13.67 -12.00
C GLY A 145 -1.28 -13.01 -12.93
N MET A 146 -2.25 -12.27 -12.38
CA MET A 146 -3.27 -11.59 -13.19
C MET A 146 -2.66 -10.51 -14.07
N LEU A 147 -1.63 -9.80 -13.59
CA LEU A 147 -0.87 -8.85 -14.40
C LEU A 147 -0.31 -9.51 -15.66
N LYS A 148 0.32 -10.68 -15.49
CA LYS A 148 0.89 -11.46 -16.59
C LYS A 148 -0.20 -12.02 -17.51
N LYS A 149 -1.29 -12.53 -16.96
CA LYS A 149 -2.38 -13.17 -17.74
C LYS A 149 -3.17 -12.17 -18.56
N LEU A 150 -3.57 -11.05 -17.97
CA LEU A 150 -4.44 -10.07 -18.62
C LEU A 150 -3.65 -9.05 -19.45
N TYR A 151 -2.47 -8.65 -18.97
CA TYR A 151 -1.74 -7.52 -19.54
C TYR A 151 -0.32 -7.86 -20.00
N ARG A 152 0.16 -9.10 -19.77
CA ARG A 152 1.57 -9.50 -19.98
C ARG A 152 2.54 -8.50 -19.34
N TYR A 153 2.17 -8.03 -18.15
CA TYR A 153 2.87 -6.98 -17.42
C TYR A 153 3.79 -7.59 -16.35
N PRO A 154 4.99 -7.04 -16.09
CA PRO A 154 5.56 -5.79 -16.63
C PRO A 154 6.18 -5.86 -18.02
N GLU A 155 6.21 -7.03 -18.68
CA GLU A 155 6.93 -7.22 -19.94
C GLU A 155 6.43 -6.35 -21.12
N THR A 156 5.23 -5.80 -21.03
CA THR A 156 4.65 -4.86 -22.00
C THR A 156 4.96 -3.39 -21.72
N SER A 157 5.57 -3.05 -20.59
CA SER A 157 5.98 -1.68 -20.28
C SER A 157 7.20 -1.28 -21.13
N PRO A 158 7.24 -0.07 -21.71
CA PRO A 158 8.43 0.45 -22.37
C PRO A 158 9.60 0.69 -21.40
N HIS A 159 9.32 0.77 -20.09
CA HIS A 159 10.32 0.92 -19.03
C HIS A 159 10.77 -0.41 -18.44
N TYR A 160 10.23 -1.53 -18.92
CA TYR A 160 10.61 -2.84 -18.42
C TYR A 160 11.93 -3.28 -19.05
N ILE A 161 12.93 -3.48 -18.20
CA ILE A 161 14.18 -4.12 -18.58
C ILE A 161 14.28 -5.43 -17.81
N PRO A 162 14.34 -6.59 -18.49
CA PRO A 162 14.49 -7.87 -17.81
C PRO A 162 15.81 -7.92 -17.06
N ILE A 163 15.78 -8.45 -15.83
CA ILE A 163 17.02 -8.83 -15.13
C ILE A 163 17.55 -10.08 -15.83
N LEU A 164 18.41 -9.90 -16.84
CA LEU A 164 18.89 -11.00 -17.68
C LEU A 164 19.89 -11.92 -16.96
N SER A 165 20.52 -11.47 -15.88
CA SER A 165 21.24 -12.28 -14.91
C SER A 165 21.74 -11.36 -13.80
N LEU A 166 21.67 -11.78 -12.53
CA LEU A 166 22.30 -11.06 -11.41
C LEU A 166 23.83 -10.98 -11.55
N ASP A 167 24.39 -11.81 -12.43
CA ASP A 167 25.83 -11.94 -12.67
C ASP A 167 26.29 -11.20 -13.94
N ASP A 168 25.40 -10.56 -14.70
CA ASP A 168 25.76 -9.76 -15.87
C ASP A 168 25.89 -8.28 -15.50
N PRO A 169 27.11 -7.74 -15.34
CA PRO A 169 27.34 -6.34 -15.02
C PRO A 169 26.90 -5.37 -16.13
N LEU A 170 26.54 -5.86 -17.32
CA LEU A 170 26.02 -5.06 -18.44
C LEU A 170 24.49 -5.08 -18.55
N ALA A 171 23.79 -5.90 -17.75
CA ALA A 171 22.33 -5.85 -17.67
C ALA A 171 21.90 -4.55 -16.96
N THR A 172 21.56 -3.53 -17.74
CA THR A 172 21.12 -2.23 -17.23
C THR A 172 19.73 -2.33 -16.61
N VAL A 173 19.64 -2.56 -15.30
CA VAL A 173 18.36 -2.40 -14.59
C VAL A 173 18.12 -0.90 -14.39
N GLU A 174 17.10 -0.35 -15.04
CA GLU A 174 16.73 1.07 -14.89
C GLU A 174 16.19 1.42 -13.48
N CYS A 175 15.67 0.43 -12.75
CA CYS A 175 15.20 0.61 -11.39
C CYS A 175 16.36 0.45 -10.39
N ALA A 176 16.89 1.57 -9.88
CA ALA A 176 17.99 1.58 -8.91
C ALA A 176 17.70 0.70 -7.67
N MET A 177 16.47 0.76 -7.16
CA MET A 177 16.02 -0.04 -6.02
C MET A 177 16.09 -1.54 -6.32
N ALA A 178 15.59 -1.97 -7.49
CA ALA A 178 15.62 -3.38 -7.88
C ALA A 178 17.06 -3.89 -7.99
N TRP A 179 17.96 -3.08 -8.56
CA TRP A 179 19.38 -3.41 -8.67
C TRP A 179 20.09 -3.51 -7.30
N GLY A 180 19.82 -2.56 -6.41
CA GLY A 180 20.34 -2.58 -5.03
C GLY A 180 19.88 -3.82 -4.25
N CYS A 181 18.61 -4.18 -4.38
CA CYS A 181 18.02 -5.38 -3.77
C CYS A 181 18.55 -6.68 -4.39
N ALA A 182 18.81 -6.67 -5.70
CA ALA A 182 19.44 -7.77 -6.43
C ALA A 182 20.86 -8.05 -5.93
N LYS A 183 21.70 -7.02 -5.80
CA LYS A 183 23.08 -7.14 -5.31
C LYS A 183 23.20 -7.73 -3.91
N THR A 184 22.21 -7.46 -3.09
CA THR A 184 22.09 -7.91 -1.71
C THR A 184 21.37 -9.25 -1.58
N LYS A 185 21.06 -9.90 -2.71
CA LYS A 185 20.44 -11.23 -2.81
C LYS A 185 19.07 -11.32 -2.11
N MET A 186 18.25 -10.27 -2.22
CA MET A 186 16.84 -10.36 -1.80
C MET A 186 16.08 -11.42 -2.58
N ASN A 187 14.96 -11.86 -1.99
CA ASN A 187 13.97 -12.70 -2.63
C ASN A 187 13.65 -12.21 -4.07
N PRO A 188 13.82 -13.05 -5.10
CA PRO A 188 13.57 -12.67 -6.49
C PRO A 188 12.13 -12.19 -6.78
N GLU A 189 11.15 -12.69 -6.03
CA GLU A 189 9.76 -12.27 -6.17
C GLU A 189 9.54 -10.84 -5.64
N LEU A 190 10.21 -10.46 -4.56
CA LEU A 190 10.20 -9.08 -4.07
C LEU A 190 10.82 -8.13 -5.09
N ILE A 191 11.93 -8.52 -5.71
CA ILE A 191 12.58 -7.74 -6.78
C ILE A 191 11.62 -7.59 -7.97
N ARG A 192 10.91 -8.66 -8.35
CA ARG A 192 9.89 -8.57 -9.40
C ARG A 192 8.76 -7.61 -9.03
N HIS A 193 8.30 -7.59 -7.78
CA HIS A 193 7.33 -6.62 -7.32
C HIS A 193 7.87 -5.18 -7.37
N ILE A 194 9.12 -4.94 -6.98
CA ILE A 194 9.78 -3.63 -7.08
C ILE A 194 9.77 -3.15 -8.53
N ILE A 195 10.23 -3.98 -9.47
CA ILE A 195 10.22 -3.66 -10.92
C ILE A 195 8.81 -3.39 -11.41
N THR A 196 7.86 -4.26 -11.05
CA THR A 196 6.46 -4.11 -11.45
C THR A 196 5.90 -2.76 -11.01
N ILE A 197 6.10 -2.39 -9.74
CA ILE A 197 5.63 -1.11 -9.21
C ILE A 197 6.36 0.07 -9.87
N ASP A 198 7.68 -0.01 -10.08
CA ASP A 198 8.44 1.05 -10.77
C ASP A 198 7.94 1.29 -12.20
N CYS A 199 7.79 0.23 -13.00
CA CYS A 199 7.23 0.31 -14.35
C CYS A 199 5.82 0.92 -14.30
N LEU A 200 4.97 0.49 -13.37
CA LEU A 200 3.58 0.97 -13.31
C LEU A 200 3.49 2.47 -13.06
N LEU A 201 4.39 3.00 -12.23
CA LEU A 201 4.46 4.43 -11.94
C LEU A 201 4.96 5.19 -13.15
N LYS A 202 6.04 4.73 -13.78
CA LYS A 202 6.60 5.36 -14.99
C LYS A 202 5.58 5.37 -16.12
N ASP A 203 4.82 4.30 -16.26
CA ASP A 203 3.72 4.15 -17.21
C ASP A 203 2.56 5.09 -16.89
N ALA A 204 2.13 5.17 -15.64
CA ALA A 204 1.08 6.08 -15.20
C ALA A 204 1.47 7.55 -15.40
N MET A 205 2.72 7.90 -15.07
CA MET A 205 3.27 9.24 -15.28
C MET A 205 3.43 9.55 -16.77
N GLY A 206 3.98 8.62 -17.55
CA GLY A 206 4.14 8.75 -18.99
C GLY A 206 2.82 8.96 -19.69
N TRP A 207 1.77 8.24 -19.28
CA TRP A 207 0.42 8.45 -19.77
C TRP A 207 -0.14 9.83 -19.40
N TYR A 208 0.15 10.32 -18.18
CA TYR A 208 -0.29 11.63 -17.72
C TYR A 208 0.38 12.79 -18.47
N TYR A 209 1.70 12.75 -18.61
CA TYR A 209 2.47 13.83 -19.25
C TYR A 209 2.51 13.73 -20.79
N HIS A 210 2.45 12.51 -21.32
CA HIS A 210 2.66 12.22 -22.75
C HIS A 210 1.60 11.25 -23.28
N ARG A 211 0.32 11.58 -23.07
CA ARG A 211 -0.83 10.74 -23.44
C ARG A 211 -0.81 10.25 -24.89
N GLU A 212 -0.27 11.04 -25.82
CA GLU A 212 -0.18 10.66 -27.23
C GLU A 212 0.79 9.50 -27.50
N THR A 213 1.81 9.32 -26.66
CA THR A 213 2.81 8.25 -26.75
C THR A 213 2.31 6.97 -26.09
N TYR A 214 1.46 7.06 -25.06
CA TYR A 214 0.96 5.93 -24.27
C TYR A 214 -0.47 5.50 -24.64
N ARG A 215 -0.85 5.62 -25.92
CA ARG A 215 -2.21 5.30 -26.41
C ARG A 215 -2.65 3.84 -26.21
N GLN A 216 -1.70 2.95 -25.92
CA GLN A 216 -1.96 1.54 -25.66
C GLN A 216 -2.77 1.27 -24.40
N TRP A 217 -2.81 2.22 -23.46
CA TRP A 217 -3.59 2.10 -22.23
C TRP A 217 -4.58 3.25 -22.11
N ASP A 218 -5.81 2.93 -21.68
CA ASP A 218 -6.72 3.94 -21.18
C ASP A 218 -6.55 4.15 -19.66
N ALA A 219 -7.25 5.14 -19.10
CA ALA A 219 -7.16 5.44 -17.67
C ALA A 219 -7.63 4.29 -16.77
N LEU A 220 -8.56 3.47 -17.27
CA LEU A 220 -9.11 2.32 -16.55
C LEU A 220 -8.14 1.15 -16.58
N ASP A 221 -7.45 0.93 -17.69
CA ASP A 221 -6.37 -0.05 -17.81
C ASP A 221 -5.24 0.24 -16.81
N LEU A 222 -4.79 1.50 -16.72
CA LEU A 222 -3.78 1.92 -15.74
C LEU A 222 -4.27 1.75 -14.30
N GLN A 223 -5.52 2.09 -14.02
CA GLN A 223 -6.11 1.88 -12.70
C GLN A 223 -6.18 0.39 -12.34
N ASN A 224 -6.53 -0.48 -13.30
CA ASN A 224 -6.58 -1.92 -13.11
C ASN A 224 -5.20 -2.50 -12.87
N LEU A 225 -4.23 -2.13 -13.71
CA LEU A 225 -2.82 -2.51 -13.57
C LEU A 225 -2.26 -2.14 -12.19
N MET A 226 -2.46 -0.89 -11.76
CA MET A 226 -2.06 -0.42 -10.42
C MET A 226 -2.74 -1.24 -9.32
N SER A 227 -4.05 -1.46 -9.44
CA SER A 227 -4.80 -2.18 -8.42
C SER A 227 -4.33 -3.64 -8.32
N ILE A 228 -4.25 -4.37 -9.45
CA ILE A 228 -3.77 -5.75 -9.47
C ILE A 228 -2.34 -5.84 -8.91
N GLY A 229 -1.44 -4.94 -9.32
CA GLY A 229 -0.06 -4.91 -8.82
C GLY A 229 0.03 -4.72 -7.31
N MET A 230 -0.75 -3.78 -6.75
CA MET A 230 -0.87 -3.60 -5.30
C MET A 230 -1.46 -4.84 -4.61
N GLY A 231 -2.53 -5.40 -5.17
CA GLY A 231 -3.17 -6.60 -4.61
C GLY A 231 -2.24 -7.82 -4.61
N GLU A 232 -1.44 -8.00 -5.65
CA GLU A 232 -0.41 -9.05 -5.70
C GLU A 232 0.68 -8.84 -4.67
N LEU A 233 1.21 -7.61 -4.52
CA LEU A 233 2.20 -7.28 -3.49
C LEU A 233 1.66 -7.54 -2.08
N VAL A 234 0.43 -7.11 -1.77
CA VAL A 234 -0.17 -7.30 -0.45
C VAL A 234 -0.38 -8.78 -0.14
N ARG A 235 -0.91 -9.53 -1.10
CA ARG A 235 -1.08 -10.99 -0.92
C ARG A 235 0.28 -11.66 -0.71
N TRP A 236 1.28 -11.32 -1.51
CA TRP A 236 2.62 -11.87 -1.39
C TRP A 236 3.22 -11.57 0.00
N ASN A 237 3.07 -10.35 0.50
CA ASN A 237 3.48 -9.99 1.87
C ASN A 237 2.80 -10.89 2.91
N LEU A 238 1.47 -10.99 2.88
CA LEU A 238 0.71 -11.80 3.83
C LEU A 238 1.10 -13.29 3.81
N GLU A 239 1.43 -13.84 2.64
CA GLU A 239 1.82 -15.24 2.48
C GLU A 239 3.28 -15.52 2.89
N ASN A 240 4.16 -14.53 2.75
CA ASN A 240 5.61 -14.73 2.89
C ASN A 240 6.22 -14.09 4.15
N GLU A 241 5.52 -13.16 4.82
CA GLU A 241 6.02 -12.44 6.01
C GLU A 241 6.76 -13.34 7.04
N PRO A 242 6.28 -14.56 7.40
CA PRO A 242 6.98 -15.43 8.34
C PRO A 242 8.32 -16.01 7.84
N PHE A 243 8.53 -16.03 6.53
CA PHE A 243 9.69 -16.65 5.86
C PHE A 243 10.71 -15.64 5.36
N LEU A 244 10.34 -14.36 5.32
CA LEU A 244 11.20 -13.27 4.89
C LEU A 244 12.16 -12.85 6.00
N SER A 245 13.36 -12.45 5.62
CA SER A 245 14.27 -11.75 6.53
C SER A 245 13.66 -10.44 7.03
N ALA A 246 14.19 -9.90 8.14
CA ALA A 246 13.71 -8.63 8.69
C ALA A 246 13.83 -7.48 7.66
N THR A 247 14.90 -7.49 6.87
CA THR A 247 15.09 -6.52 5.80
C THR A 247 14.08 -6.67 4.65
N GLU A 248 13.85 -7.89 4.18
CA GLU A 248 12.84 -8.14 3.12
C GLU A 248 11.45 -7.73 3.56
N ASN A 249 11.09 -8.01 4.82
CA ASN A 249 9.84 -7.55 5.42
C ASN A 249 9.74 -6.02 5.44
N VAL A 250 10.79 -5.31 5.89
CA VAL A 250 10.80 -3.84 5.89
C VAL A 250 10.67 -3.29 4.47
N THR A 251 11.44 -3.81 3.52
CA THR A 251 11.39 -3.35 2.12
C THR A 251 10.02 -3.57 1.50
N ALA A 252 9.41 -4.74 1.73
CA ALA A 252 8.10 -5.07 1.17
C ALA A 252 6.96 -4.27 1.80
N MET A 253 7.01 -4.03 3.12
CA MET A 253 6.07 -3.14 3.82
C MET A 253 6.24 -1.68 3.39
N CYS A 254 7.47 -1.20 3.17
CA CYS A 254 7.74 0.14 2.64
C CYS A 254 7.26 0.28 1.19
N LEU A 255 7.41 -0.76 0.36
CA LEU A 255 6.86 -0.77 -0.99
C LEU A 255 5.34 -0.66 -0.96
N PHE A 256 4.66 -1.40 -0.07
CA PHE A 256 3.22 -1.28 0.13
C PHE A 256 2.82 0.13 0.59
N LEU A 257 3.47 0.66 1.63
CA LEU A 257 3.27 2.02 2.13
C LEU A 257 3.39 3.06 1.00
N PHE A 258 4.42 2.93 0.18
CA PHE A 258 4.66 3.79 -0.95
C PHE A 258 3.53 3.72 -1.99
N THR A 259 3.07 2.52 -2.36
CA THR A 259 1.95 2.39 -3.32
C THR A 259 0.65 3.01 -2.80
N PHE A 260 0.38 2.88 -1.50
CA PHE A 260 -0.79 3.51 -0.88
C PHE A 260 -0.67 5.05 -0.86
N PHE A 261 0.54 5.53 -0.57
CA PHE A 261 0.86 6.95 -0.57
C PHE A 261 0.67 7.60 -1.95
N VAL A 262 1.20 6.96 -3.00
CA VAL A 262 1.00 7.41 -4.38
C VAL A 262 -0.48 7.34 -4.77
N GLY A 263 -1.18 6.27 -4.40
CA GLY A 263 -2.58 6.03 -4.82
C GLY A 263 -3.62 6.96 -4.20
N ASN A 264 -3.37 7.53 -3.01
CA ASN A 264 -4.33 8.38 -2.28
C ASN A 264 -3.98 9.88 -2.28
N GLY A 265 -2.86 10.29 -2.87
CA GLY A 265 -2.36 11.67 -2.79
C GLY A 265 -2.10 12.13 -1.34
N ALA A 266 -1.97 13.45 -1.11
CA ALA A 266 -1.66 14.04 0.20
C ALA A 266 -2.67 13.72 1.34
N HIS A 267 -3.78 13.03 1.05
CA HIS A 267 -4.68 12.43 2.05
C HIS A 267 -4.24 11.05 2.54
N ALA A 268 -3.08 10.55 2.11
CA ALA A 268 -2.43 9.38 2.72
C ALA A 268 -2.07 9.58 4.20
N ALA A 269 -2.23 10.80 4.73
CA ALA A 269 -2.32 11.06 6.17
C ALA A 269 -3.65 10.58 6.80
N CYS A 270 -4.54 9.90 6.08
CA CYS A 270 -5.53 9.04 6.70
C CYS A 270 -4.84 7.72 7.01
N SER A 271 -4.23 7.60 8.20
CA SER A 271 -3.72 6.36 8.79
C SER A 271 -4.32 5.08 8.17
N PRO A 272 -3.66 4.42 7.21
CA PRO A 272 -3.38 3.03 7.50
C PRO A 272 -2.21 3.12 8.49
N LEU A 273 -2.29 2.55 9.68
CA LEU A 273 -1.49 1.37 10.03
C LEU A 273 -1.22 1.34 11.55
N PRO A 274 -2.26 1.35 12.42
CA PRO A 274 -2.05 0.92 13.80
C PRO A 274 -1.27 -0.41 13.87
N GLY A 275 -1.53 -1.34 12.93
CA GLY A 275 -0.86 -2.64 12.86
C GLY A 275 0.54 -2.66 12.23
N ILE A 276 0.81 -1.94 11.13
CA ILE A 276 2.11 -2.06 10.43
C ILE A 276 3.23 -1.27 11.13
N MET A 277 2.96 -0.13 11.78
CA MET A 277 4.04 0.64 12.45
C MET A 277 4.73 -0.15 13.58
N PRO A 278 4.01 -0.83 14.49
CA PRO A 278 4.62 -1.73 15.47
C PRO A 278 5.39 -2.90 14.84
N ARG A 279 4.85 -3.52 13.77
CA ARG A 279 5.51 -4.61 13.04
C ARG A 279 6.84 -4.16 12.43
N LEU A 280 6.84 -3.05 11.71
CA LEU A 280 8.06 -2.44 11.17
C LEU A 280 9.07 -2.19 12.28
N ARG A 281 8.65 -1.55 13.38
CA ARG A 281 9.55 -1.26 14.51
C ARG A 281 10.16 -2.54 15.12
N LEU A 282 9.46 -3.68 15.10
CA LEU A 282 10.03 -4.96 15.53
C LEU A 282 11.20 -5.39 14.65
N HIS A 283 11.05 -5.31 13.33
CA HIS A 283 12.12 -5.67 12.39
C HIS A 283 13.37 -4.82 12.62
N PHE A 284 13.21 -3.53 12.91
CA PHE A 284 14.31 -2.62 13.24
C PHE A 284 15.04 -2.93 14.57
N ARG A 285 14.64 -3.95 15.33
CA ARG A 285 15.47 -4.52 16.41
C ARG A 285 16.66 -5.31 15.89
N ASP A 286 16.59 -5.79 14.65
CA ASP A 286 17.73 -6.42 13.98
C ASP A 286 18.76 -5.33 13.59
N THR A 287 19.92 -5.39 14.24
CA THR A 287 21.02 -4.43 14.03
C THR A 287 21.59 -4.47 12.61
N LYS A 288 21.33 -5.54 11.84
CA LYS A 288 21.83 -5.70 10.47
C LYS A 288 21.02 -4.93 9.44
N ILE A 289 19.77 -4.54 9.75
CA ILE A 289 18.89 -3.84 8.79
C ILE A 289 19.56 -2.60 8.23
N ARG A 290 20.20 -1.79 9.07
CA ARG A 290 20.84 -0.55 8.60
C ARG A 290 21.93 -0.82 7.57
N ALA A 291 22.88 -1.69 7.90
CA ALA A 291 23.98 -2.04 7.01
C ALA A 291 23.46 -2.60 5.69
N TRP A 292 22.40 -3.40 5.76
CA TRP A 292 21.77 -3.95 4.57
C TRP A 292 21.11 -2.87 3.70
N LEU A 293 20.28 -2.00 4.29
CA LEU A 293 19.59 -0.94 3.56
C LEU A 293 20.60 -0.02 2.87
N GLN A 294 21.71 0.25 3.55
CA GLN A 294 22.85 1.01 3.02
C GLN A 294 23.56 0.29 1.88
N GLN A 295 23.78 -1.02 1.99
CA GLN A 295 24.36 -1.81 0.91
C GLN A 295 23.47 -1.84 -0.33
N ALA A 296 22.15 -1.84 -0.14
CA ALA A 296 21.17 -1.73 -1.22
C ALA A 296 20.98 -0.29 -1.73
N GLY A 297 21.43 0.73 -0.98
CA GLY A 297 21.27 2.13 -1.34
C GLY A 297 19.84 2.66 -1.22
N ILE A 298 19.01 2.06 -0.35
CA ILE A 298 17.58 2.41 -0.19
C ILE A 298 17.24 2.96 1.19
N GLU A 299 18.24 3.14 2.05
CA GLU A 299 18.10 3.54 3.45
C GLU A 299 17.43 4.91 3.62
N THR A 300 17.77 5.91 2.80
CA THR A 300 17.13 7.23 2.88
C THR A 300 15.68 7.15 2.42
N TRP A 301 15.40 6.40 1.35
CA TRP A 301 14.04 6.21 0.84
C TRP A 301 13.15 5.54 1.87
N VAL A 302 13.64 4.47 2.51
CA VAL A 302 12.95 3.80 3.63
C VAL A 302 12.76 4.78 4.79
N GLY A 303 13.80 5.52 5.18
CA GLY A 303 13.72 6.48 6.29
C GLY A 303 12.68 7.58 6.06
N LEU A 304 12.64 8.16 4.85
CA LEU A 304 11.65 9.18 4.48
C LEU A 304 10.23 8.62 4.54
N LEU A 305 9.99 7.46 3.92
CA LEU A 305 8.66 6.85 3.92
C LEU A 305 8.15 6.55 5.33
N LEU A 306 9.01 5.97 6.18
CA LEU A 306 8.67 5.67 7.56
C LEU A 306 8.44 6.93 8.38
N CYS A 307 9.22 7.99 8.17
CA CYS A 307 9.03 9.29 8.81
C CYS A 307 7.68 9.93 8.43
N ILE A 308 7.25 9.80 7.17
CA ILE A 308 5.94 10.29 6.71
C ILE A 308 4.81 9.42 7.31
N ALA A 309 4.92 8.11 7.16
CA ALA A 309 3.89 7.14 7.57
C ALA A 309 3.66 7.12 9.09
N SER A 310 4.69 7.43 9.89
CA SER A 310 4.61 7.43 11.34
C SER A 310 4.13 8.74 11.96
N SER A 311 3.84 9.78 11.16
CA SER A 311 3.42 11.11 11.65
C SER A 311 2.19 11.13 12.58
N GLN A 312 1.36 10.09 12.56
CA GLN A 312 0.20 9.94 13.46
C GLN A 312 0.41 8.95 14.61
N ASN A 313 1.60 8.36 14.73
CA ASN A 313 1.98 7.45 15.80
C ASN A 313 3.17 8.04 16.57
N PRO A 314 2.93 8.78 17.68
CA PRO A 314 3.99 9.46 18.42
C PRO A 314 5.13 8.55 18.87
N SER A 315 4.83 7.27 19.13
CA SER A 315 5.82 6.29 19.59
C SER A 315 6.80 5.85 18.50
N SER A 316 6.36 5.84 17.24
CA SER A 316 7.16 5.46 16.07
C SER A 316 7.71 6.67 15.34
N GLU A 317 7.01 7.81 15.41
CA GLU A 317 7.39 9.06 14.74
C GLU A 317 8.81 9.50 15.10
N GLN A 318 9.09 9.62 16.40
CA GLN A 318 10.40 10.06 16.88
C GLN A 318 11.49 9.04 16.52
N TYR A 319 11.16 7.75 16.57
CA TYR A 319 12.08 6.68 16.23
C TYR A 319 12.51 6.76 14.76
N PHE A 320 11.55 6.85 13.83
CA PHE A 320 11.85 6.87 12.40
C PHE A 320 12.40 8.22 11.92
N PHE A 321 12.01 9.33 12.55
CA PHE A 321 12.65 10.62 12.34
C PHE A 321 14.14 10.56 12.71
N ARG A 322 14.47 10.06 13.90
CA ARG A 322 15.85 9.88 14.34
C ARG A 322 16.62 8.92 13.43
N PHE A 323 16.01 7.81 13.02
CA PHE A 323 16.60 6.88 12.06
C PHE A 323 17.00 7.58 10.76
N LEU A 324 16.15 8.44 10.21
CA LEU A 324 16.43 9.19 8.99
C LEU A 324 17.59 10.19 9.18
N ILE A 325 17.61 10.93 10.30
CA ILE A 325 18.73 11.82 10.63
C ILE A 325 20.05 11.04 10.75
N GLU A 326 20.04 9.90 11.44
CA GLU A 326 21.20 9.04 11.61
C GLU A 326 21.74 8.55 10.26
N VAL A 327 20.85 8.11 9.37
CA VAL A 327 21.22 7.66 8.01
C VAL A 327 21.89 8.77 7.23
N LEU A 328 21.38 9.99 7.30
CA LEU A 328 21.91 11.14 6.54
C LEU A 328 23.23 11.67 7.12
N ALA A 329 23.35 11.74 8.45
CA ALA A 329 24.51 12.29 9.14
C ALA A 329 25.77 11.41 8.98
N VAL A 330 25.60 10.08 8.87
CA VAL A 330 26.72 9.12 8.75
C VAL A 330 27.22 9.00 7.30
N ARG A 331 26.53 9.60 6.32
CA ARG A 331 26.98 9.55 4.91
C ARG A 331 28.30 10.31 4.74
N GLN A 332 29.09 9.82 3.77
CA GLN A 332 30.29 10.48 3.30
C GLN A 332 30.18 10.68 1.78
N PRO A 333 30.13 11.93 1.28
CA PRO A 333 30.10 13.19 2.04
C PRO A 333 28.78 13.37 2.83
N PRO A 334 28.78 14.20 3.89
CA PRO A 334 27.57 14.55 4.63
C PRO A 334 26.55 15.26 3.74
N VAL A 335 25.27 15.01 3.99
CA VAL A 335 24.17 15.68 3.27
C VAL A 335 23.91 17.05 3.90
N THR A 336 24.11 18.12 3.13
CA THR A 336 24.01 19.51 3.59
C THR A 336 22.96 20.32 2.83
N THR A 337 22.56 19.86 1.65
CA THR A 337 21.58 20.54 0.79
C THR A 337 20.40 19.65 0.46
N TYR A 338 19.29 20.29 0.04
CA TYR A 338 18.13 19.56 -0.45
C TYR A 338 18.45 18.69 -1.68
N ASP A 339 19.27 19.19 -2.61
CA ASP A 339 19.62 18.45 -3.82
C ASP A 339 20.40 17.18 -3.48
N GLU A 340 21.36 17.25 -2.56
CA GLU A 340 22.07 16.06 -2.06
C GLU A 340 21.10 15.08 -1.41
N PHE A 341 20.20 15.56 -0.53
CA PHE A 341 19.16 14.74 0.08
C PHE A 341 18.29 14.05 -0.97
N ARG A 342 17.81 14.80 -1.97
CA ARG A 342 17.01 14.32 -3.09
C ARG A 342 17.76 13.25 -3.89
N GLN A 343 19.04 13.44 -4.18
CA GLN A 343 19.84 12.43 -4.88
C GLN A 343 19.92 11.12 -4.08
N THR A 344 20.01 11.17 -2.76
CA THR A 344 19.99 9.93 -1.95
C THR A 344 18.66 9.18 -1.97
N LEU A 345 17.55 9.86 -2.29
CA LEU A 345 16.23 9.23 -2.42
C LEU A 345 16.07 8.49 -3.74
N LEU A 346 16.84 8.85 -4.77
CA LEU A 346 16.78 8.22 -6.11
C LEU A 346 17.31 6.78 -6.13
N GLY A 347 17.92 6.31 -5.05
CA GLY A 347 18.21 4.88 -4.86
C GLY A 347 16.95 4.03 -4.66
N GLY A 348 15.84 4.64 -4.23
CA GLY A 348 14.52 4.00 -4.11
C GLY A 348 13.63 4.20 -5.35
N ILE A 349 12.35 3.84 -5.22
CA ILE A 349 11.34 4.18 -6.24
C ILE A 349 10.93 5.64 -6.09
N TRP A 350 11.07 6.42 -7.15
CA TRP A 350 10.78 7.86 -7.14
C TRP A 350 9.52 8.22 -7.93
N SER A 351 8.78 9.22 -7.43
CA SER A 351 7.60 9.79 -8.09
C SER A 351 7.54 11.30 -7.81
N PRO A 352 7.05 12.16 -8.72
CA PRO A 352 6.80 13.58 -8.48
C PRO A 352 5.93 13.86 -7.25
N ILE A 353 5.05 12.92 -6.89
CA ILE A 353 4.25 13.04 -5.66
C ILE A 353 5.15 13.03 -4.41
N MET A 354 6.26 12.29 -4.43
CA MET A 354 7.22 12.31 -3.33
C MET A 354 7.96 13.64 -3.19
N GLU A 355 8.15 14.39 -4.28
CA GLU A 355 8.91 15.66 -4.28
C GLU A 355 8.37 16.64 -3.23
N GLY A 356 7.05 16.89 -3.24
CA GLY A 356 6.43 17.79 -2.26
C GLY A 356 6.62 17.34 -0.80
N HIS A 357 6.66 16.03 -0.57
CA HIS A 357 6.87 15.46 0.76
C HIS A 357 8.34 15.43 1.16
N ALA A 358 9.26 15.23 0.22
CA ALA A 358 10.69 15.34 0.43
C ALA A 358 11.07 16.78 0.78
N ILE A 359 10.55 17.78 0.06
CA ILE A 359 10.74 19.20 0.38
C ILE A 359 10.23 19.50 1.79
N LYS A 360 9.03 19.02 2.14
CA LYS A 360 8.47 19.22 3.48
C LYS A 360 9.33 18.56 4.56
N ALA A 361 9.75 17.32 4.34
CA ALA A 361 10.60 16.59 5.28
C ALA A 361 11.96 17.28 5.45
N TRP A 362 12.58 17.77 4.36
CA TRP A 362 13.84 18.50 4.42
C TRP A 362 13.77 19.71 5.34
N LYS A 363 12.69 20.52 5.24
CA LYS A 363 12.47 21.67 6.14
C LYS A 363 12.40 21.28 7.63
N GLU A 364 11.99 20.05 7.94
CA GLU A 364 11.95 19.52 9.31
C GLU A 364 13.29 18.88 9.73
N ILE A 365 14.12 18.48 8.77
CA ILE A 365 15.35 17.69 8.94
C ILE A 365 16.61 18.56 8.95
N GLU A 366 16.66 19.64 8.18
CA GLU A 366 17.86 20.45 7.90
C GLU A 366 18.61 20.85 9.18
N GLU A 367 17.92 21.52 10.12
CA GLU A 367 18.55 22.01 11.35
C GLU A 367 18.92 20.86 12.32
N PRO A 368 18.05 19.86 12.59
CA PRO A 368 18.43 18.68 13.35
C PRO A 368 19.61 17.89 12.75
N LEU A 369 19.68 17.80 11.42
CA LEU A 369 20.74 17.09 10.71
C LEU A 369 22.08 17.81 10.86
N LYS A 370 22.09 19.14 10.69
CA LYS A 370 23.28 19.95 10.92
C LYS A 370 23.80 19.78 12.35
N THR A 371 22.92 19.94 13.34
CA THR A 371 23.24 19.76 14.76
C THR A 371 23.78 18.36 15.05
N ALA A 372 23.16 17.32 14.48
CA ALA A 372 23.57 15.94 14.68
C ALA A 372 24.92 15.63 14.02
N THR A 373 25.20 16.22 12.86
CA THR A 373 26.46 16.04 12.12
C THR A 373 27.62 16.69 12.87
N GLU A 374 27.45 17.90 13.39
CA GLU A 374 28.44 18.58 14.24
C GLU A 374 28.69 17.82 15.55
N ALA A 375 27.63 17.29 16.16
CA ALA A 375 27.74 16.49 17.38
C ALA A 375 28.36 15.10 17.14
N LEU A 376 28.23 14.53 15.94
CA LEU A 376 28.77 13.20 15.60
C LEU A 376 30.29 13.15 15.74
N GLU A 377 30.98 14.23 15.36
CA GLU A 377 32.44 14.32 15.47
C GLU A 377 32.94 14.29 16.92
N SER A 378 32.17 14.87 17.85
CA SER A 378 32.56 15.00 19.26
C SER A 378 32.01 13.90 20.16
N ARG A 379 30.83 13.35 19.85
CA ARG A 379 30.07 12.43 20.72
C ARG A 379 29.77 11.07 20.09
N GLY A 380 30.15 10.84 18.84
CA GLY A 380 29.85 9.60 18.13
C GLY A 380 28.35 9.30 18.10
N SER A 381 27.96 8.04 18.34
CA SER A 381 26.56 7.60 18.28
C SER A 381 25.64 8.26 19.31
N GLU A 382 26.17 8.86 20.38
CA GLU A 382 25.35 9.58 21.36
C GLU A 382 24.77 10.90 20.82
N ALA A 383 25.31 11.41 19.71
CA ALA A 383 24.82 12.63 19.04
C ALA A 383 23.31 12.57 18.74
N PHE A 384 22.78 11.38 18.51
CA PHE A 384 21.39 11.18 18.08
C PHE A 384 20.40 10.99 19.23
N SER A 385 20.88 10.79 20.46
CA SER A 385 20.05 10.49 21.65
C SER A 385 18.95 11.53 21.89
N ASN A 386 19.23 12.80 21.57
CA ASN A 386 18.36 13.95 21.83
C ASN A 386 17.70 14.51 20.56
N VAL A 387 17.87 13.85 19.41
CA VAL A 387 17.25 14.30 18.15
C VAL A 387 15.75 14.06 18.23
N MET A 388 14.99 15.14 18.15
CA MET A 388 13.53 15.14 18.20
C MET A 388 12.97 15.82 16.97
N ARG A 389 11.88 15.27 16.43
CA ARG A 389 11.13 15.91 15.35
C ARG A 389 10.52 17.22 15.87
N PRO A 390 10.75 18.36 15.19
CA PRO A 390 10.12 19.62 15.55
C PRO A 390 8.59 19.49 15.53
N ARG A 391 7.91 19.92 16.60
CA ARG A 391 6.45 20.01 16.60
C ARG A 391 6.02 21.35 15.99
N PRO A 392 5.02 21.38 15.10
CA PRO A 392 4.45 22.65 14.64
C PRO A 392 3.94 23.45 15.83
N LYS A 393 4.25 24.75 15.89
CA LYS A 393 3.86 25.63 17.00
C LYS A 393 2.33 25.79 17.16
N ASP A 394 1.55 25.40 16.15
CA ASP A 394 0.08 25.53 16.10
C ASP A 394 -0.71 24.22 16.25
N ALA A 395 -0.09 23.13 16.72
CA ALA A 395 -0.70 21.78 16.75
C ALA A 395 -1.79 21.55 17.83
N HIS A 396 -2.45 22.59 18.33
CA HIS A 396 -3.57 22.47 19.30
C HIS A 396 -4.92 22.13 18.66
N LEU A 397 -5.00 21.96 17.34
CA LEU A 397 -6.19 21.43 16.69
C LEU A 397 -6.23 19.91 16.90
N LYS A 398 -7.19 19.47 17.72
CA LYS A 398 -7.55 18.05 17.92
C LYS A 398 -7.54 17.30 16.58
N PRO A 399 -6.95 16.09 16.49
CA PRO A 399 -7.10 15.26 15.31
C PRO A 399 -8.53 14.70 15.31
N THR A 400 -9.49 15.48 14.84
CA THR A 400 -10.77 14.94 14.36
C THR A 400 -10.62 14.74 12.86
N ILE A 401 -10.07 13.60 12.48
CA ILE A 401 -10.37 13.01 11.18
C ILE A 401 -11.42 11.94 11.48
N PRO A 402 -12.68 12.11 11.04
CA PRO A 402 -13.61 10.99 11.11
C PRO A 402 -12.97 9.85 10.34
N MET A 403 -13.01 8.62 10.85
CA MET A 403 -12.75 7.42 10.05
C MET A 403 -13.82 7.38 8.95
N SER A 404 -13.69 8.23 7.93
CA SER A 404 -14.52 8.18 6.75
C SER A 404 -14.13 6.87 6.10
N ASN A 405 -15.08 5.95 6.11
CA ASN A 405 -15.07 4.70 5.40
C ASN A 405 -14.11 4.75 4.18
N PRO A 406 -13.04 3.93 4.13
CA PRO A 406 -12.13 3.88 2.97
C PRO A 406 -12.86 3.53 1.66
N TYR A 407 -14.09 3.03 1.74
CA TYR A 407 -15.00 2.80 0.61
C TYR A 407 -15.68 4.08 0.06
N ALA A 408 -15.68 5.21 0.79
CA ALA A 408 -16.44 6.41 0.43
C ALA A 408 -15.61 7.55 -0.21
N THR A 409 -14.30 7.63 0.08
CA THR A 409 -13.45 8.77 -0.34
C THR A 409 -12.41 8.44 -1.40
N SER A 410 -12.42 7.20 -1.89
CA SER A 410 -11.47 6.72 -2.89
C SER A 410 -11.84 7.23 -4.31
N HIS A 411 -11.86 8.54 -4.48
CA HIS A 411 -11.65 9.11 -5.79
C HIS A 411 -10.17 9.49 -5.88
N MET A 412 -9.48 9.00 -6.93
CA MET A 412 -8.20 9.56 -7.41
C MET A 412 -8.34 11.04 -7.83
N LYS A 413 -9.34 11.77 -7.33
CA LYS A 413 -9.59 13.17 -7.67
C LYS A 413 -8.38 14.03 -7.35
N LYS A 414 -7.67 13.81 -6.24
CA LYS A 414 -6.58 14.72 -5.84
C LYS A 414 -5.24 14.51 -6.55
N ILE A 415 -4.96 13.34 -7.11
CA ILE A 415 -3.79 13.19 -8.00
C ILE A 415 -4.02 13.99 -9.30
N PHE A 416 -5.28 14.12 -9.72
CA PHE A 416 -5.67 14.71 -11.00
C PHE A 416 -6.43 16.06 -10.87
N SER A 417 -6.54 16.62 -9.67
CA SER A 417 -7.20 17.92 -9.41
C SER A 417 -6.24 18.90 -8.73
N SER A 418 -5.13 19.21 -9.39
CA SER A 418 -4.30 20.38 -9.04
C SER A 418 -4.65 21.62 -9.86
N ALA A 419 -5.89 21.71 -10.37
CA ALA A 419 -6.39 22.94 -10.95
C ALA A 419 -6.77 23.91 -9.82
N LYS A 420 -5.77 24.48 -9.11
CA LYS A 420 -5.82 25.82 -8.46
C LYS A 420 -4.62 26.20 -7.59
N GLU A 421 -3.62 25.35 -7.38
CA GLU A 421 -2.35 25.83 -6.79
C GLU A 421 -1.33 25.95 -7.92
N GLU A 422 -1.07 27.20 -8.33
CA GLU A 422 0.04 27.56 -9.23
C GLU A 422 1.36 27.15 -8.57
N ILE A 423 1.76 25.90 -8.77
CA ILE A 423 3.16 25.51 -8.68
C ILE A 423 3.75 25.80 -10.05
N THR A 424 4.38 26.97 -10.19
CA THR A 424 5.26 27.29 -11.31
C THR A 424 6.42 26.31 -11.29
N VAL A 425 6.30 25.22 -12.04
CA VAL A 425 7.44 24.37 -12.39
C VAL A 425 8.15 25.07 -13.54
N GLU A 426 9.29 25.71 -13.26
CA GLU A 426 10.19 26.17 -14.31
C GLU A 426 10.72 24.94 -15.06
N VAL A 427 10.23 24.76 -16.27
CA VAL A 427 10.74 23.75 -17.20
C VAL A 427 12.07 24.26 -17.74
N PHE A 428 13.17 23.83 -17.12
CA PHE A 428 14.49 23.97 -17.75
C PHE A 428 14.60 22.94 -18.88
N LYS A 429 14.74 23.44 -20.11
CA LYS A 429 15.13 22.63 -21.27
C LYS A 429 16.55 22.13 -21.04
N THR A 430 16.72 20.80 -20.98
CA THR A 430 18.00 20.14 -21.25
C THR A 430 18.34 20.21 -22.73
#